data_AF-A0AAV0WWT6-F1
#
_entry.id   AF-A0AAV0WWT6-F1
#
_cell.length_a   1.000
_cell.length_b   1.000
_cell.length_c   1.000
_cell.angle_alpha   90.00
_cell.angle_beta   90.00
_cell.angle_gamma   90.00
#
_symmetry.space_group_name_H-M   'P 1'
#
loop_
_entity.id
_entity.type
_entity.pdbx_description
1 polymer ?
#
loop_
_entity_poly.entity_id
_entity_poly.type
_entity_poly.pdbx_seq_one_letter_code
_entity_poly.pdbx_strand_id
1 'polypeptide(L)'
;MFLDTLSRFIPARSSYLILSRCKHVQAARYKRSIKGNKPLTYEMAGPPHTIAHIKGWNSWNTCNMLDGLRPAETAIDDEFIRRFMTGTWHDLIASEIIIKRQHNIIRIAAITVQKISVTKVYFLIGYTEELLSYWLQCPIKLELQTVEDRSAVVFKYI
;
A
#
# COMPACT_ATOMS: atom_id res chain seq x y z
N MET A 1 -50.52 4.49 57.62
CA MET A 1 -50.85 3.81 56.35
C MET A 1 -50.07 4.54 55.27
N PHE A 2 -48.82 4.15 55.03
CA PHE A 2 -48.42 3.05 54.14
C PHE A 2 -48.91 3.27 52.71
N LEU A 3 -47.93 3.50 51.83
CA LEU A 3 -47.84 3.03 50.43
C LEU A 3 -48.88 3.56 49.44
N ASP A 4 -48.42 4.43 48.54
CA ASP A 4 -48.29 4.08 47.11
C ASP A 4 -47.49 5.18 46.38
N THR A 5 -46.16 5.07 46.36
CA THR A 5 -45.39 4.38 45.32
C THR A 5 -45.65 4.90 43.89
N LEU A 6 -44.71 5.76 43.45
CA LEU A 6 -43.94 5.56 42.22
C LEU A 6 -44.73 4.98 41.02
N SER A 7 -45.45 5.84 40.30
CA SER A 7 -45.76 5.55 38.91
C SER A 7 -45.50 6.75 37.99
N ARG A 8 -44.26 6.75 37.46
CA ARG A 8 -43.98 6.98 36.04
C ARG A 8 -44.24 8.40 35.50
N PHE A 9 -43.46 9.35 35.99
CA PHE A 9 -42.93 10.40 35.11
C PHE A 9 -41.79 9.82 34.26
N ILE A 10 -42.14 9.22 33.13
CA ILE A 10 -41.20 9.00 32.03
C ILE A 10 -41.91 9.48 30.76
N PRO A 11 -41.59 10.67 30.22
CA PRO A 11 -41.92 10.94 28.83
C PRO A 11 -41.05 9.99 28.00
N ALA A 12 -41.70 9.00 27.38
CA ALA A 12 -41.10 8.18 26.34
C ALA A 12 -40.75 9.07 25.15
N ARG A 13 -39.58 9.72 25.20
CA ARG A 13 -38.88 10.17 24.00
C ARG A 13 -38.39 8.90 23.30
N SER A 14 -39.28 8.30 22.51
CA SER A 14 -38.87 7.50 21.37
C SER A 14 -38.24 8.43 20.34
N SER A 15 -37.07 8.96 20.67
CA SER A 15 -36.13 9.38 19.65
C SER A 15 -35.56 8.09 19.10
N TYR A 16 -36.11 7.60 18.00
CA TYR A 16 -35.35 6.79 17.07
C TYR A 16 -34.17 7.67 16.65
N LEU A 17 -33.10 7.68 17.46
CA LEU A 17 -31.82 8.19 17.06
C LEU A 17 -31.36 7.20 15.99
N ILE A 18 -31.78 7.48 14.76
CA ILE A 18 -31.03 7.07 13.59
C ILE A 18 -29.68 7.77 13.78
N LEU A 19 -28.78 7.14 14.54
CA LEU A 19 -27.36 7.36 14.43
C LEU A 19 -27.06 6.96 12.99
N SER A 20 -27.19 7.92 12.08
CA SER A 20 -26.58 7.82 10.77
C SER A 20 -25.11 7.58 11.08
N ARG A 21 -24.69 6.32 11.04
CA ARG A 21 -23.31 5.93 11.26
C ARG A 21 -22.59 6.51 10.06
N CYS A 22 -22.18 7.77 10.13
CA CYS A 22 -21.36 8.41 9.13
C CYS A 22 -20.16 7.47 8.98
N LYS A 23 -20.15 6.69 7.90
CA LYS A 23 -19.12 5.68 7.67
C LYS A 23 -17.83 6.46 7.47
N HIS A 24 -17.07 6.66 8.55
CA HIS A 24 -15.79 7.35 8.44
C HIS A 24 -14.94 6.54 7.45
N VAL A 25 -14.63 7.13 6.30
CA VAL A 25 -13.88 6.47 5.23
C VAL A 25 -12.56 5.97 5.82
N GLN A 26 -12.37 4.65 5.82
CA GLN A 26 -11.16 3.98 6.36
C GLN A 26 -10.18 3.55 5.26
N ALA A 27 -10.61 3.51 4.00
CA ALA A 27 -9.80 3.03 2.90
C ALA A 27 -8.50 3.85 2.75
N ALA A 28 -7.36 3.16 2.71
CA ALA A 28 -6.02 3.73 2.57
C ALA A 28 -5.75 4.93 3.50
N ARG A 29 -6.25 4.85 4.74
CA ARG A 29 -6.02 5.85 5.79
C ARG A 29 -5.47 5.18 7.04
N TYR A 30 -4.34 5.67 7.52
CA TYR A 30 -3.75 5.22 8.77
C TYR A 30 -4.39 5.95 9.95
N LYS A 31 -4.77 5.19 10.99
CA LYS A 31 -5.21 5.78 12.26
C LYS A 31 -4.06 6.49 12.94
N ARG A 32 -4.36 7.66 13.51
CA ARG A 32 -3.45 8.46 14.33
C ARG A 32 -2.97 7.68 15.54
N SER A 33 -1.67 7.74 15.83
CA SER A 33 -1.12 7.12 17.03
C SER A 33 -1.48 7.97 18.26
N ILE A 34 -1.74 7.33 19.39
CA ILE A 34 -2.00 8.05 20.66
C ILE A 34 -0.78 8.92 21.02
N LYS A 35 0.43 8.40 20.76
CA LYS A 35 1.69 9.09 21.07
C LYS A 35 2.21 9.97 19.94
N GLY A 36 1.59 9.94 18.75
CA GLY A 36 2.11 10.70 17.59
C GLY A 36 3.39 10.15 16.96
N ASN A 37 3.83 8.94 17.34
CA ASN A 37 5.16 8.42 16.99
C ASN A 37 5.16 7.47 15.78
N LYS A 38 4.07 7.33 15.03
CA LYS A 38 4.01 6.38 13.91
C LYS A 38 4.58 7.03 12.64
N PRO A 39 5.74 6.57 12.11
CA PRO A 39 6.28 7.10 10.87
C PRO A 39 5.44 6.63 9.68
N LEU A 40 5.20 7.53 8.72
CA LEU A 40 4.61 7.20 7.43
C LEU A 40 5.51 7.67 6.28
N THR A 41 5.56 6.87 5.22
CA THR A 41 6.15 7.26 3.94
C THR A 41 5.22 8.22 3.20
N TYR A 42 5.74 8.85 2.15
CA TYR A 42 4.97 9.75 1.30
C TYR A 42 3.70 9.09 0.71
N GLU A 43 3.83 7.88 0.16
CA GLU A 43 2.72 7.12 -0.43
C GLU A 43 1.63 6.75 0.60
N MET A 44 2.04 6.40 1.82
CA MET A 44 1.16 6.09 2.94
C MET A 44 0.43 7.32 3.51
N ALA A 45 1.05 8.50 3.41
CA ALA A 45 0.56 9.72 4.03
C ALA A 45 -0.67 10.33 3.32
N GLY A 46 -0.80 10.11 2.01
CA GLY A 46 -1.86 10.68 1.17
C GLY A 46 -3.11 9.78 1.11
N PRO A 47 -4.32 10.31 1.40
CA PRO A 47 -5.57 9.55 1.25
C PRO A 47 -5.87 9.19 -0.23
N PRO A 48 -6.81 8.29 -0.51
CA PRO A 48 -7.02 7.80 -1.88
C PRO A 48 -7.51 8.86 -2.88
N HIS A 49 -8.26 9.88 -2.43
CA HIS A 49 -8.74 10.95 -3.32
C HIS A 49 -7.64 11.92 -3.78
N THR A 50 -6.41 11.82 -3.25
CA THR A 50 -5.28 12.65 -3.69
C THR A 50 -4.43 11.96 -4.77
N ILE A 51 -4.83 10.77 -5.24
CA ILE A 51 -4.25 10.12 -6.42
C ILE A 51 -4.46 11.06 -7.62
N ALA A 52 -3.43 11.19 -8.46
CA ALA A 52 -3.32 12.11 -9.59
C ALA A 52 -3.15 13.60 -9.25
N HIS A 53 -3.33 14.02 -7.99
CA HIS A 53 -3.08 15.40 -7.56
C HIS A 53 -1.74 15.56 -6.83
N ILE A 54 -1.56 14.77 -5.78
CA ILE A 54 -0.36 14.80 -4.93
C ILE A 54 0.47 13.56 -5.21
N LYS A 55 -0.17 12.37 -5.23
CA LYS A 55 0.51 11.10 -5.47
C LYS A 55 0.20 10.52 -6.84
N GLY A 56 1.16 9.82 -7.42
CA GLY A 56 1.03 9.14 -8.70
C GLY A 56 0.44 7.73 -8.58
N TRP A 57 0.69 6.92 -9.61
CA TRP A 57 0.33 5.50 -9.63
C TRP A 57 1.57 4.62 -9.40
N ASN A 58 1.38 3.53 -8.65
CA ASN A 58 2.44 2.56 -8.34
C ASN A 58 2.66 1.53 -9.45
N SER A 59 1.73 1.41 -10.41
CA SER A 59 1.91 0.64 -11.63
C SER A 59 1.58 1.50 -12.84
N TRP A 60 2.48 1.48 -13.82
CA TRP A 60 2.34 2.18 -15.09
C TRP A 60 2.27 1.16 -16.21
N ASN A 61 1.12 1.11 -16.89
CA ASN A 61 0.85 0.23 -18.02
C ASN A 61 -0.17 0.88 -18.96
N THR A 62 -0.41 0.25 -20.11
CA THR A 62 -1.36 0.71 -21.13
C THR A 62 -2.71 0.00 -21.06
N CYS A 63 -2.86 -1.01 -20.19
CA CYS A 63 -3.99 -1.93 -20.19
C CYS A 63 -5.31 -1.30 -19.70
N ASN A 64 -5.23 -0.25 -18.88
CA ASN A 64 -6.40 0.45 -18.35
C ASN A 64 -6.82 1.65 -19.21
N MET A 65 -6.19 1.88 -20.37
CA MET A 65 -6.65 2.88 -21.33
C MET A 65 -7.94 2.41 -22.00
N LEU A 66 -8.66 3.34 -22.64
CA LEU A 66 -9.77 2.99 -23.53
C LEU A 66 -9.24 1.99 -24.59
N ASP A 67 -9.93 0.86 -24.74
CA ASP A 67 -9.53 -0.27 -25.61
C ASP A 67 -8.21 -0.98 -25.23
N GLY A 68 -7.76 -0.81 -23.99
CA GLY A 68 -6.61 -1.52 -23.44
C GLY A 68 -6.84 -3.03 -23.34
N LEU A 69 -5.79 -3.80 -23.64
CA LEU A 69 -5.83 -5.26 -23.62
C LEU A 69 -5.46 -5.82 -22.25
N ARG A 70 -6.13 -6.91 -21.85
CA ARG A 70 -5.78 -7.78 -20.70
C ARG A 70 -5.60 -7.03 -19.35
N PRO A 71 -6.53 -6.15 -18.93
CA PRO A 71 -6.41 -5.42 -17.65
C PRO A 71 -6.42 -6.35 -16.43
N ALA A 72 -7.24 -7.40 -16.45
CA ALA A 72 -7.36 -8.35 -15.35
C ALA A 72 -6.07 -9.16 -15.13
N GLU A 73 -5.49 -9.70 -16.20
CA GLU A 73 -4.26 -10.49 -16.14
C GLU A 73 -3.08 -9.63 -15.68
N THR A 74 -2.97 -8.41 -16.21
CA THR A 74 -1.94 -7.45 -15.80
C THR A 74 -2.03 -7.11 -14.31
N ALA A 75 -3.25 -6.99 -13.76
CA ALA A 75 -3.45 -6.74 -12.34
C ALA A 75 -3.03 -7.94 -11.47
N ILE A 76 -3.30 -9.17 -11.92
CA ILE A 76 -2.87 -10.40 -11.25
C ILE A 76 -1.34 -10.50 -11.24
N ASP A 77 -0.70 -10.24 -12.38
CA ASP A 77 0.76 -10.23 -12.50
C ASP A 77 1.39 -9.19 -11.57
N ASP A 78 0.85 -7.95 -11.54
CA ASP A 78 1.37 -6.87 -10.70
C ASP A 78 1.25 -7.22 -9.21
N GLU A 79 0.14 -7.83 -8.77
CA GLU A 79 -0.03 -8.29 -7.38
C GLU A 79 0.89 -9.48 -7.05
N PHE A 80 1.09 -10.40 -7.99
CA PHE A 80 2.04 -11.50 -7.86
C PHE A 80 3.47 -10.97 -7.67
N ILE A 81 3.92 -10.05 -8.52
CA ILE A 81 5.24 -9.41 -8.43
C ILE A 81 5.41 -8.74 -7.06
N ARG A 82 4.41 -7.99 -6.59
CA ARG A 82 4.46 -7.32 -5.27
C ARG A 82 4.65 -8.33 -4.15
N ARG A 83 3.87 -9.40 -4.13
CA ARG A 83 3.97 -10.45 -3.10
C ARG A 83 5.31 -11.16 -3.14
N PHE A 84 5.75 -11.56 -4.33
CA PHE A 84 7.03 -12.20 -4.55
C PHE A 84 8.20 -11.32 -4.07
N MET A 85 8.18 -10.03 -4.41
CA MET A 85 9.19 -9.07 -3.96
C MET A 85 9.16 -8.89 -2.44
N THR A 86 7.99 -8.72 -1.82
CA THR A 86 7.91 -8.59 -0.35
C THR A 86 8.36 -9.85 0.40
N GLY A 87 8.16 -11.03 -0.18
CA GLY A 87 8.64 -12.30 0.39
C GLY A 87 10.14 -12.51 0.22
N THR A 88 10.65 -12.28 -0.99
CA THR A 88 12.07 -12.50 -1.33
C THR A 88 12.97 -11.44 -0.68
N TRP A 89 12.56 -10.17 -0.74
CA TRP A 89 13.28 -9.03 -0.17
C TRP A 89 12.76 -8.69 1.23
N HIS A 90 12.79 -9.69 2.11
CA HIS A 90 12.21 -9.59 3.45
C HIS A 90 12.83 -8.46 4.30
N ASP A 91 12.01 -7.49 4.69
CA ASP A 91 12.38 -6.32 5.51
C ASP A 91 13.51 -5.43 4.93
N LEU A 92 13.76 -5.54 3.62
CA LEU A 92 14.72 -4.70 2.90
C LEU A 92 14.04 -3.55 2.18
N ILE A 93 12.81 -3.76 1.70
CA ILE A 93 12.07 -2.76 0.93
C ILE A 93 11.56 -1.66 1.86
N ALA A 94 12.01 -0.43 1.65
CA ALA A 94 11.68 0.72 2.50
C ALA A 94 10.33 1.36 2.14
N SER A 95 10.01 1.45 0.85
CA SER A 95 8.78 2.05 0.30
C SER A 95 7.98 1.04 -0.54
N GLU A 96 6.80 1.43 -0.99
CA GLU A 96 6.02 0.66 -1.95
C GLU A 96 6.80 0.42 -3.26
N ILE A 97 6.61 -0.76 -3.85
CA ILE A 97 7.26 -1.16 -5.10
C ILE A 97 6.59 -0.44 -6.28
N ILE A 98 7.38 0.06 -7.22
CA ILE A 98 6.88 0.72 -8.43
C ILE A 98 7.11 -0.23 -9.61
N ILE A 99 6.06 -0.50 -10.38
CA ILE A 99 6.12 -1.37 -11.56
C ILE A 99 5.91 -0.50 -12.80
N LYS A 100 6.82 -0.58 -13.76
CA LYS A 100 6.71 0.13 -15.04
C LYS A 100 6.76 -0.89 -16.16
N ARG A 101 5.71 -0.95 -16.96
CA ARG A 101 5.65 -1.80 -18.15
C ARG A 101 5.91 -0.95 -19.39
N GLN A 102 6.98 -1.29 -20.11
CA GLN A 102 7.36 -0.64 -21.36
C GLN A 102 7.42 -1.72 -22.43
N HIS A 103 6.38 -1.80 -23.26
CA HIS A 103 6.20 -2.91 -24.20
C HIS A 103 6.30 -4.26 -23.45
N ASN A 104 7.13 -5.20 -23.91
CA ASN A 104 7.34 -6.51 -23.29
C ASN A 104 8.29 -6.46 -22.07
N ILE A 105 8.92 -5.31 -21.77
CA ILE A 105 9.86 -5.21 -20.65
C ILE A 105 9.12 -4.74 -19.41
N ILE A 106 9.30 -5.46 -18.30
CA ILE A 106 8.82 -5.04 -16.98
C ILE A 106 10.01 -4.54 -16.17
N ARG A 107 9.96 -3.26 -15.79
CA ARG A 107 10.94 -2.62 -14.91
C ARG A 107 10.36 -2.51 -13.51
N ILE A 108 10.98 -3.19 -12.56
CA ILE A 108 10.58 -3.20 -11.15
C ILE A 108 11.51 -2.26 -10.41
N ALA A 109 10.98 -1.14 -9.92
CA ALA A 109 11.74 -0.17 -9.15
C ALA A 109 11.39 -0.28 -7.65
N ALA A 110 12.41 -0.31 -6.79
CA ALA A 110 12.23 -0.36 -5.35
C ALA A 110 13.33 0.41 -4.60
N ILE A 111 12.95 0.97 -3.45
CA ILE A 111 13.90 1.58 -2.51
C ILE A 111 14.25 0.53 -1.45
N THR A 112 15.54 0.23 -1.28
CA THR A 112 16.03 -0.79 -0.36
C THR A 112 16.91 -0.21 0.75
N VAL A 113 16.88 -0.83 1.93
CA VAL A 113 17.74 -0.47 3.06
C VAL A 113 19.05 -1.25 3.00
N GLN A 114 20.17 -0.61 3.33
CA GLN A 114 21.51 -1.21 3.33
C GLN A 114 21.78 -2.13 4.55
N LYS A 115 20.92 -3.13 4.79
CA LYS A 115 21.07 -4.10 5.90
C LYS A 115 21.93 -5.31 5.57
N ILE A 116 22.12 -5.61 4.29
CA ILE A 116 22.73 -6.85 3.80
C ILE A 116 23.99 -6.52 3.00
N SER A 117 24.95 -7.45 2.98
CA SER A 117 26.15 -7.34 2.14
C SER A 117 25.82 -7.24 0.65
N VAL A 118 26.64 -6.46 -0.04
CA VAL A 118 26.49 -6.14 -1.47
C VAL A 118 26.45 -7.40 -2.35
N THR A 119 27.24 -8.43 -2.03
CA THR A 119 27.24 -9.71 -2.78
C THR A 119 25.89 -10.41 -2.75
N LYS A 120 25.21 -10.44 -1.59
CA LYS A 120 23.89 -11.06 -1.46
C LYS A 120 22.82 -10.24 -2.18
N VAL A 121 22.96 -8.90 -2.19
CA VAL A 121 22.06 -8.02 -2.96
C VAL A 121 22.17 -8.34 -4.45
N TYR A 122 23.39 -8.40 -5.01
CA TYR A 122 23.56 -8.77 -6.42
C TYR A 122 23.08 -10.18 -6.76
N PHE A 123 23.27 -11.15 -5.84
CA PHE A 123 22.69 -12.48 -5.99
C PHE A 123 21.16 -12.43 -6.05
N LEU A 124 20.52 -11.67 -5.15
CA LEU A 124 19.07 -11.53 -5.13
C LEU A 124 18.54 -10.83 -6.39
N ILE A 125 19.24 -9.81 -6.89
CA ILE A 125 18.89 -9.15 -8.17
C ILE A 125 18.82 -10.20 -9.28
N GLY A 126 19.91 -10.95 -9.51
CA GLY A 126 19.96 -11.98 -10.56
C GLY A 126 18.92 -13.08 -10.36
N TYR A 127 18.73 -13.55 -9.12
CA TYR A 127 17.70 -14.53 -8.78
C TYR A 127 16.29 -14.03 -9.17
N THR A 128 15.96 -12.79 -8.82
CA THR A 128 14.63 -12.24 -9.11
C THR A 128 14.41 -11.95 -10.59
N GLU A 129 15.42 -11.45 -11.31
CA GLU A 129 15.31 -11.18 -12.75
C GLU A 129 15.11 -12.48 -13.53
N GLU A 130 15.93 -13.50 -13.28
CA GLU A 130 15.83 -14.78 -13.98
C GLU A 130 14.53 -15.51 -13.65
N LEU A 131 14.19 -15.69 -12.37
CA LEU A 131 13.01 -16.45 -11.97
C LEU A 131 11.72 -15.84 -12.52
N LEU A 132 11.56 -14.52 -12.36
CA LEU A 132 10.36 -13.85 -12.86
C LEU A 132 10.34 -13.83 -14.39
N SER A 133 11.50 -13.76 -15.06
CA SER A 133 11.58 -13.80 -16.52
C SER A 133 11.09 -15.14 -17.07
N TYR A 134 11.48 -16.25 -16.44
CA TYR A 134 10.96 -17.59 -16.80
C TYR A 134 9.47 -17.75 -16.46
N TRP A 135 9.00 -17.17 -15.35
CA TRP A 135 7.60 -17.31 -14.94
C TRP A 135 6.64 -16.52 -15.84
N LEU A 136 6.94 -15.25 -16.09
CA LEU A 136 6.10 -14.34 -16.86
C LEU A 136 6.39 -14.35 -18.37
N GLN A 137 7.43 -15.07 -18.80
CA GLN A 137 7.86 -15.18 -20.19
C GLN A 137 8.20 -13.81 -20.81
N CYS A 138 8.71 -12.89 -20.00
CA CYS A 138 9.05 -11.53 -20.39
C CYS A 138 10.38 -11.09 -19.76
N PRO A 139 11.18 -10.26 -20.44
CA PRO A 139 12.41 -9.72 -19.86
C PRO A 139 12.09 -8.76 -18.71
N ILE A 140 12.76 -8.98 -17.57
CA ILE A 140 12.57 -8.20 -16.35
C ILE A 140 13.86 -7.51 -15.98
N LYS A 141 13.74 -6.25 -15.56
CA LYS A 141 14.85 -5.45 -15.06
C LYS A 141 14.53 -4.88 -13.70
N LEU A 142 15.44 -5.05 -12.76
CA LEU A 142 15.26 -4.62 -11.38
C LEU A 142 16.10 -3.38 -11.10
N GLU A 143 15.43 -2.30 -10.67
CA GLU A 143 16.03 -1.00 -10.40
C GLU A 143 15.98 -0.72 -8.91
N LEU A 144 17.12 -0.86 -8.24
CA LEU A 144 17.24 -0.60 -6.81
C LEU A 144 17.88 0.74 -6.55
N GLN A 145 17.26 1.47 -5.62
CA GLN A 145 17.87 2.62 -4.98
C GLN A 145 18.10 2.30 -3.51
N THR A 146 19.34 2.36 -3.06
CA THR A 146 19.68 2.06 -1.66
C THR A 146 19.58 3.30 -0.78
N VAL A 147 19.15 3.12 0.45
CA VAL A 147 19.09 4.13 1.51
C VAL A 147 19.73 3.54 2.77
N GLU A 148 20.42 4.36 3.56
CA GLU A 148 21.09 3.93 4.80
C GLU A 148 20.08 3.35 5.80
N ASP A 149 19.04 4.12 6.13
CA ASP A 149 18.03 3.77 7.12
C ASP A 149 16.60 4.01 6.61
N ARG A 150 15.64 3.28 7.19
CA ARG A 150 14.20 3.47 6.87
C ARG A 150 13.68 4.84 7.32
N SER A 151 14.33 5.49 8.28
CA SER A 151 14.03 6.84 8.74
C SER A 151 14.14 7.88 7.63
N ALA A 152 15.05 7.69 6.68
CA ALA A 152 15.27 8.63 5.57
C ALA A 152 14.11 8.65 4.56
N VAL A 153 13.22 7.65 4.57
CA VAL A 153 12.01 7.60 3.71
C VAL A 153 10.76 8.12 4.45
N VAL A 154 10.90 8.50 5.71
CA VAL A 154 9.77 9.00 6.52
C VAL A 154 9.42 10.41 6.09
N PHE A 155 8.14 10.61 5.74
CA PHE A 155 7.61 11.90 5.33
C PHE A 155 6.95 12.64 6.50
N LYS A 156 6.14 11.94 7.30
CA LYS A 156 5.45 12.54 8.45
C LYS A 156 5.21 11.53 9.57
N TYR A 157 5.05 12.04 10.78
CA TYR A 157 4.64 11.26 11.95
C TYR A 157 3.16 11.53 12.26
N ILE A 158 2.40 10.47 12.57
CA ILE A 158 1.00 10.54 13.03
C ILE A 158 0.84 9.79 14.36
#